data_AF-K4P911-F1
#
_entry.id   AF-K4P911-F1
#
_cell.length_a   1.000
_cell.length_b   1.000
_cell.length_c   1.000
_cell.angle_alpha   90.00
_cell.angle_beta   90.00
_cell.angle_gamma   90.00
#
_symmetry.space_group_name_H-M   'P 1'
#
loop_
_entity.id
_entity.type
_entity.pdbx_description
1 polymer ?
#
loop_
_entity_poly.entity_id
_entity_poly.type
_entity_poly.pdbx_seq_one_letter_code
_entity_poly.pdbx_strand_id
1 'polypeptide(L)'
;MGWKTLAVDWAVWQLLMVARVIIFFGARKPPRISEYTVGPLPRPSYLKQVVPVQPAHIPTWTSRPVSAVEHMFMDKVMKKATEPLYRLLVETTGFWFHNCTDRCLVLSDVGPRGVESGQRRTWFIVQRLVEGLYLHPIGLELQLNHKDSDPESWRVEQVWFQGQYFSSPQDLARWYATEPASALKLEELPLEGDGDTEERPLFSSYRPRGSFPNSTLVKGPRLIEPQGHRYRVEGNAVVYGGWSFAFRLRSSIGLQLLDLRFGGERVAYEVSVQESASLYGGHTPAGMRSNFMDSGYGMGSSTFELAPGIDCPERATFLDAHHYYDADAPVLYRCALCIFEMPTGVPPRRHFDSNFRGGYKFYAGLEGQALVVRTITTVYSYDYIWDFVFHHNGVMEAKMQATGYIYSTFYMPDGLRYGTRLHTHLLGNVHTHLVHYRVDLDVAGTQNSFETLERKLEKIANPWSPGHQVLQPTLERMKYSTERQAAIPTTVQSPGLLLFTNQEKNRWGHPPQLPSAAHLRRYPAVAWQLEEEHGITWARNQLAVTTYQESNSGVT
;
A
#
# COMPACT_ATOMS: atom_id res chain seq x y z
N MET A 1 27.11 9.38 33.99
CA MET A 1 27.95 9.40 32.77
C MET A 1 27.15 10.12 31.70
N GLY A 2 27.66 11.24 31.19
CA GLY A 2 26.93 12.12 30.28
C GLY A 2 26.79 11.48 28.90
N TRP A 3 25.55 11.43 28.40
CA TRP A 3 25.23 10.89 27.09
C TRP A 3 25.26 12.01 26.06
N LYS A 4 26.08 11.84 25.02
CA LYS A 4 26.12 12.75 23.88
C LYS A 4 24.71 12.80 23.26
N THR A 5 24.22 14.02 23.07
CA THR A 5 23.08 14.37 22.22
C THR A 5 23.16 13.65 20.87
N LEU A 6 22.00 13.37 20.27
CA LEU A 6 21.82 12.96 18.88
C LEU A 6 22.47 14.02 17.95
N ALA A 7 23.79 13.96 17.81
CA ALA A 7 24.55 14.75 16.88
C ALA A 7 24.51 13.98 15.56
N VAL A 8 23.63 14.42 14.68
CA VAL A 8 23.78 14.13 13.26
C VAL A 8 25.09 14.78 12.82
N ASP A 9 25.93 14.07 12.06
CA ASP A 9 27.20 14.59 11.52
C ASP A 9 26.92 15.72 10.51
N TRP A 10 26.60 16.92 11.01
CA TRP A 10 26.54 18.16 10.23
C TRP A 10 27.64 19.10 10.72
N ALA A 11 28.83 18.94 10.15
CA ALA A 11 29.66 20.10 9.96
C ALA A 11 29.01 20.93 8.83
N VAL A 12 28.40 22.06 9.22
CA VAL A 12 27.96 23.19 8.39
C VAL A 12 26.62 22.99 7.66
N TRP A 13 25.71 23.96 7.87
CA TRP A 13 24.34 24.14 7.36
C TRP A 13 23.21 23.55 8.21
N GLN A 14 22.61 24.42 9.03
CA GLN A 14 21.26 24.22 9.56
C GLN A 14 20.31 24.25 8.35
N LEU A 15 19.92 23.08 7.83
CA LEU A 15 19.02 22.99 6.68
C LEU A 15 17.72 23.74 6.99
N LEU A 16 17.32 24.63 6.09
CA LEU A 16 16.07 25.37 6.23
C LEU A 16 14.90 24.39 6.08
N MET A 17 13.99 24.40 7.06
CA MET A 17 12.75 23.64 6.94
C MET A 17 11.86 24.25 5.86
N VAL A 18 11.30 23.42 4.98
CA VAL A 18 10.46 23.84 3.86
C VAL A 18 9.21 22.97 3.76
N ALA A 19 8.19 23.48 3.09
CA ALA A 19 6.99 22.74 2.73
C ALA A 19 6.90 22.55 1.20
N ARG A 20 6.47 21.36 0.78
CA ARG A 20 6.05 21.07 -0.59
C ARG A 20 4.59 21.49 -0.76
N VAL A 21 4.30 22.33 -1.73
CA VAL A 21 2.96 22.84 -2.03
C VAL A 21 2.61 22.54 -3.48
N ILE A 22 1.48 21.88 -3.71
CA ILE A 22 0.96 21.57 -5.04
C ILE A 22 -0.26 22.47 -5.28
N ILE A 23 -0.23 23.25 -6.36
CA ILE A 23 -1.32 24.17 -6.71
C ILE A 23 -1.97 23.73 -8.02
N PHE A 24 -3.29 23.56 -7.99
CA PHE A 24 -4.12 23.35 -9.17
C PHE A 24 -4.63 24.69 -9.69
N PHE A 25 -3.99 25.21 -10.73
CA PHE A 25 -4.41 26.45 -11.39
C PHE A 25 -5.52 26.18 -12.41
N GLY A 26 -6.71 25.80 -11.92
CA GLY A 26 -7.89 25.51 -12.77
C GLY A 26 -8.46 26.74 -13.48
N ALA A 27 -8.34 27.93 -12.89
CA ALA A 27 -8.85 29.19 -13.48
C ALA A 27 -7.98 29.74 -14.63
N ARG A 28 -6.83 29.14 -14.93
CA ARG A 28 -5.96 29.55 -16.04
C ARG A 28 -6.42 28.95 -17.36
N LYS A 29 -6.04 29.61 -18.47
CA LYS A 29 -6.27 29.12 -19.84
C LYS A 29 -4.92 29.02 -20.56
N PRO A 30 -4.33 27.81 -20.73
CA PRO A 30 -4.81 26.50 -20.27
C PRO A 30 -4.62 26.27 -18.76
N PRO A 31 -5.41 25.37 -18.13
CA PRO A 31 -5.24 25.01 -16.73
C PRO A 31 -3.94 24.21 -16.54
N ARG A 32 -3.35 24.28 -15.34
CA ARG A 32 -2.07 23.63 -15.05
C ARG A 32 -1.94 23.19 -13.60
N ILE A 33 -1.04 22.24 -13.35
CA ILE A 33 -0.58 21.84 -12.03
C ILE A 33 0.84 22.37 -11.87
N SER A 34 1.17 22.88 -10.70
CA SER A 34 2.55 23.29 -10.42
C SER A 34 2.90 23.01 -8.97
N GLU A 35 4.15 22.63 -8.76
CA GLU A 35 4.71 22.34 -7.46
C GLU A 35 5.66 23.45 -7.03
N TYR A 36 5.65 23.74 -5.73
CA TYR A 36 6.45 24.78 -5.13
C TYR A 36 7.07 24.33 -3.81
N THR A 37 8.25 24.86 -3.52
CA THR A 37 8.90 24.84 -2.21
C THR A 37 8.60 26.17 -1.51
N VAL A 38 7.99 26.11 -0.32
CA VAL A 38 7.71 27.27 0.54
C VAL A 38 8.60 27.22 1.77
N GLY A 39 9.29 28.33 2.08
CA GLY A 39 10.16 28.37 3.26
C GLY A 39 10.73 29.76 3.57
N PRO A 40 11.59 29.87 4.59
CA PRO A 40 11.83 28.84 5.60
C PRO A 40 10.70 28.78 6.65
N LEU A 41 10.41 27.61 7.21
CA LEU A 41 9.48 27.45 8.33
C LEU A 41 10.17 27.82 9.67
N PRO A 42 9.45 28.38 10.66
CA PRO A 42 7.99 28.54 10.74
C PRO A 42 7.45 29.84 10.12
N ARG A 43 8.30 30.76 9.65
CA ARG A 43 7.89 32.06 9.07
C ARG A 43 8.27 32.13 7.59
N PRO A 44 7.45 31.59 6.68
CA PRO A 44 7.81 31.49 5.27
C PRO A 44 7.98 32.87 4.64
N SER A 45 9.03 33.02 3.84
CA SER A 45 9.40 34.28 3.17
C SER A 45 9.61 34.13 1.67
N TYR A 46 9.67 32.89 1.15
CA TYR A 46 9.79 32.63 -0.29
C TYR A 46 8.87 31.50 -0.75
N LEU A 47 8.55 31.56 -2.04
CA LEU A 47 7.86 30.54 -2.81
C LEU A 47 8.71 30.29 -4.06
N LYS A 48 9.30 29.11 -4.18
CA LYS A 48 10.13 28.72 -5.32
C LYS A 48 9.43 27.61 -6.10
N GLN A 49 9.21 27.81 -7.40
CA GLN A 49 8.63 26.75 -8.23
C GLN A 49 9.63 25.59 -8.40
N VAL A 50 9.15 24.38 -8.20
CA VAL A 50 9.88 23.15 -8.52
C VAL A 50 9.66 22.88 -10.01
N VAL A 51 10.76 22.83 -10.78
CA VAL A 51 10.72 22.56 -12.21
C VAL A 51 11.28 21.15 -12.43
N PRO A 52 10.50 20.20 -12.97
CA PRO A 52 11.00 18.87 -13.24
C PRO A 52 12.19 18.89 -14.21
N VAL A 53 13.19 18.06 -13.93
CA VAL A 53 14.42 17.98 -14.75
C VAL A 53 14.11 17.45 -16.17
N GLN A 54 13.12 16.56 -16.29
CA GLN A 54 12.72 16.00 -17.57
C GLN A 54 11.34 16.54 -17.99
N PRO A 55 11.16 16.97 -19.26
CA PRO A 55 9.87 17.46 -19.76
C PRO A 55 8.72 16.46 -19.59
N ALA A 56 9.00 15.15 -19.68
CA ALA A 56 8.00 14.08 -19.48
C ALA A 56 7.45 14.03 -18.05
N HIS A 57 8.14 14.61 -17.07
CA HIS A 57 7.69 14.69 -15.68
C HIS A 57 6.86 15.95 -15.39
N ILE A 58 6.60 16.81 -16.38
CA ILE A 58 5.71 17.96 -16.21
C ILE A 58 4.26 17.44 -16.11
N PRO A 59 3.59 17.61 -14.96
CA PRO A 59 2.24 17.08 -14.78
C PRO A 59 1.25 17.80 -15.70
N THR A 60 0.37 17.03 -16.32
CA THR A 60 -0.71 17.56 -17.17
C THR A 60 -1.95 17.83 -16.32
N TRP A 61 -2.84 18.72 -16.76
CA TRP A 61 -4.08 19.00 -16.00
C TRP A 61 -4.92 17.75 -15.73
N THR A 62 -4.89 16.78 -16.64
CA THR A 62 -5.62 15.51 -16.55
C THR A 62 -4.99 14.50 -15.60
N SER A 63 -3.72 14.67 -15.20
CA SER A 63 -3.03 13.78 -14.27
C SER A 63 -3.24 14.13 -12.79
N ARG A 64 -3.98 15.22 -12.48
CA ARG A 64 -4.32 15.53 -11.08
C ARG A 64 -5.17 14.41 -10.47
N PRO A 65 -4.98 14.12 -9.17
CA PRO A 65 -5.97 13.40 -8.37
C PRO A 65 -7.37 14.00 -8.52
N VAL A 66 -8.40 13.17 -8.39
CA VAL A 66 -9.79 13.67 -8.28
C VAL A 66 -9.96 14.24 -6.88
N SER A 67 -10.53 15.44 -6.79
CA SER A 67 -10.89 16.05 -5.51
C SER A 67 -12.30 15.69 -5.07
N ALA A 68 -12.63 15.88 -3.80
CA ALA A 68 -13.95 15.76 -3.23
C ALA A 68 -14.96 16.65 -3.98
N VAL A 69 -14.55 17.85 -4.40
CA VAL A 69 -15.39 18.76 -5.21
C VAL A 69 -15.67 18.15 -6.59
N GLU A 70 -14.68 17.55 -7.22
CA GLU A 70 -14.85 16.89 -8.51
C GLU A 70 -15.78 15.66 -8.39
N HIS A 71 -15.60 14.83 -7.35
CA HIS A 71 -16.52 13.74 -7.01
C HIS A 71 -17.97 14.22 -6.80
N MET A 72 -18.17 15.34 -6.10
CA MET A 72 -19.50 15.92 -5.89
C MET A 72 -20.17 16.29 -7.22
N PHE A 73 -19.45 16.89 -8.15
CA PHE A 73 -19.98 17.19 -9.48
C PHE A 73 -20.22 15.92 -10.31
N MET A 74 -19.36 14.91 -10.19
CA MET A 74 -19.55 13.62 -10.87
C MET A 74 -20.85 12.98 -10.40
N ASP A 75 -21.07 12.91 -9.08
CA ASP A 75 -22.30 12.39 -8.51
C ASP A 75 -23.54 13.14 -9.04
N LYS A 76 -23.52 14.48 -9.05
CA LYS A 76 -24.61 15.30 -9.59
C LYS A 76 -24.92 15.00 -11.06
N VAL A 77 -23.88 14.94 -11.90
CA VAL A 77 -24.02 14.67 -13.35
C VAL A 77 -24.52 13.25 -13.58
N MET A 78 -23.98 12.28 -12.85
CA MET A 78 -24.32 10.87 -12.98
C MET A 78 -25.76 10.61 -12.54
N LYS A 79 -26.18 11.17 -11.40
CA LYS A 79 -27.59 11.12 -10.97
C LYS A 79 -28.48 11.62 -12.10
N LYS A 80 -28.31 12.87 -12.54
CA LYS A 80 -29.11 13.44 -13.66
C LYS A 80 -29.11 12.57 -14.91
N ALA A 81 -27.96 12.03 -15.32
CA ALA A 81 -27.85 11.17 -16.49
C ALA A 81 -28.64 9.85 -16.34
N THR A 82 -28.78 9.35 -15.12
CA THR A 82 -29.49 8.09 -14.80
C THR A 82 -30.99 8.26 -14.50
N GLU A 83 -31.55 9.46 -14.55
CA GLU A 83 -33.01 9.69 -14.37
C GLU A 83 -33.88 8.76 -15.25
N PRO A 84 -33.57 8.54 -16.55
CA PRO A 84 -34.35 7.62 -17.38
C PRO A 84 -34.36 6.16 -16.89
N LEU A 85 -33.38 5.78 -16.08
CA LEU A 85 -33.23 4.42 -15.56
C LEU A 85 -34.04 4.17 -14.29
N TYR A 86 -34.76 5.17 -13.74
CA TYR A 86 -35.47 5.05 -12.47
C TYR A 86 -36.31 3.77 -12.37
N ARG A 87 -37.13 3.50 -13.40
CA ARG A 87 -37.99 2.29 -13.43
C ARG A 87 -37.16 1.01 -13.37
N LEU A 88 -36.12 0.89 -14.20
CA LEU A 88 -35.22 -0.26 -14.20
C LEU A 88 -34.59 -0.46 -12.82
N LEU A 89 -34.05 0.61 -12.23
CA LEU A 89 -33.31 0.54 -10.97
C LEU A 89 -34.22 0.10 -9.81
N VAL A 90 -35.43 0.66 -9.71
CA VAL A 90 -36.40 0.29 -8.67
C VAL A 90 -36.88 -1.16 -8.87
N GLU A 91 -37.27 -1.54 -10.08
CA GLU A 91 -37.82 -2.89 -10.35
C GLU A 91 -36.77 -4.00 -10.21
N THR A 92 -35.51 -3.74 -10.58
CA THR A 92 -34.44 -4.76 -10.58
C THR A 92 -33.62 -4.78 -9.29
N THR A 93 -33.45 -3.66 -8.59
CA THR A 93 -32.57 -3.59 -7.41
C THR A 93 -33.29 -3.21 -6.13
N GLY A 94 -34.46 -2.57 -6.23
CA GLY A 94 -35.15 -1.93 -5.12
C GLY A 94 -34.52 -0.62 -4.63
N PHE A 95 -33.46 -0.13 -5.28
CA PHE A 95 -32.67 1.04 -4.92
C PHE A 95 -32.66 2.06 -6.08
N TRP A 96 -32.41 3.33 -5.77
CA TRP A 96 -32.39 4.42 -6.76
C TRP A 96 -31.45 5.57 -6.36
N PHE A 97 -31.21 6.50 -7.29
CA PHE A 97 -30.27 7.61 -7.10
C PHE A 97 -30.88 8.90 -6.53
N HIS A 98 -32.11 9.26 -6.95
CA HIS A 98 -32.71 10.58 -6.69
C HIS A 98 -33.69 10.56 -5.52
N ASN A 99 -33.55 11.48 -4.56
CA ASN A 99 -34.44 11.56 -3.39
C ASN A 99 -34.56 10.23 -2.64
N CYS A 100 -33.47 9.44 -2.64
CA CYS A 100 -33.38 8.23 -1.84
C CYS A 100 -33.08 8.60 -0.39
N THR A 101 -33.60 7.82 0.55
CA THR A 101 -33.35 7.98 1.99
C THR A 101 -32.60 6.79 2.55
N ASP A 102 -33.18 5.60 2.37
CA ASP A 102 -32.78 4.32 2.95
C ASP A 102 -32.32 3.31 1.88
N ARG A 103 -32.64 3.57 0.61
CA ARG A 103 -32.29 2.71 -0.53
C ARG A 103 -31.55 3.45 -1.63
N CYS A 104 -30.41 4.01 -1.26
CA CYS A 104 -29.58 4.80 -2.15
C CYS A 104 -28.59 3.96 -2.97
N LEU A 105 -28.45 4.30 -4.25
CA LEU A 105 -27.33 3.83 -5.07
C LEU A 105 -26.13 4.77 -4.94
N VAL A 106 -24.93 4.19 -4.94
CA VAL A 106 -23.65 4.91 -4.92
C VAL A 106 -22.75 4.47 -6.07
N LEU A 107 -21.76 5.31 -6.35
CA LEU A 107 -20.84 5.18 -7.47
C LEU A 107 -19.42 5.01 -6.96
N SER A 108 -18.74 4.00 -7.49
CA SER A 108 -17.36 3.65 -7.13
C SER A 108 -16.50 3.79 -8.37
N ASP A 109 -15.60 4.76 -8.39
CA ASP A 109 -14.74 5.00 -9.56
C ASP A 109 -13.55 4.06 -9.62
N VAL A 110 -13.11 3.80 -10.85
CA VAL A 110 -11.87 3.06 -11.11
C VAL A 110 -10.88 3.89 -11.91
N GLY A 111 -9.59 3.59 -11.72
CA GLY A 111 -8.48 4.14 -12.49
C GLY A 111 -7.69 3.05 -13.23
N PRO A 112 -6.91 3.41 -14.26
CA PRO A 112 -6.74 4.74 -14.84
C PRO A 112 -7.96 5.23 -15.65
N ARG A 113 -8.00 6.55 -15.91
CA ARG A 113 -9.18 7.28 -16.41
C ARG A 113 -9.12 7.57 -17.90
N GLY A 114 -9.16 6.54 -18.73
CA GLY A 114 -9.09 6.65 -20.19
C GLY A 114 -8.25 5.51 -20.77
N VAL A 115 -7.90 5.60 -22.05
CA VAL A 115 -7.05 4.63 -22.75
C VAL A 115 -5.74 5.21 -23.29
N GLU A 116 -5.57 6.53 -23.21
CA GLU A 116 -4.37 7.24 -23.65
C GLU A 116 -4.12 8.48 -22.77
N SER A 117 -2.90 9.02 -22.82
CA SER A 117 -2.53 10.23 -22.09
C SER A 117 -3.39 11.43 -22.48
N GLY A 118 -3.78 12.26 -21.50
CA GLY A 118 -4.62 13.44 -21.72
C GLY A 118 -6.13 13.14 -21.75
N GLN A 119 -6.55 11.89 -21.56
CA GLN A 119 -7.94 11.55 -21.29
C GLN A 119 -8.28 11.64 -19.80
N ARG A 120 -9.58 11.77 -19.52
CA ARG A 120 -10.15 11.76 -18.17
C ARG A 120 -11.57 11.18 -18.22
N ARG A 121 -11.63 9.89 -18.57
CA ARG A 121 -12.86 9.09 -18.75
C ARG A 121 -12.87 7.98 -17.72
N THR A 122 -13.78 8.05 -16.75
CA THR A 122 -13.82 7.13 -15.61
C THR A 122 -14.99 6.18 -15.74
N TRP A 123 -14.71 4.89 -15.57
CA TRP A 123 -15.76 3.90 -15.31
C TRP A 123 -16.15 3.95 -13.84
N PHE A 124 -17.45 3.89 -13.58
CA PHE A 124 -18.04 3.81 -12.25
C PHE A 124 -18.83 2.52 -12.13
N ILE A 125 -18.64 1.81 -11.02
CA ILE A 125 -19.47 0.68 -10.63
C ILE A 125 -20.62 1.21 -9.78
N VAL A 126 -21.85 0.84 -10.13
CA VAL A 126 -23.02 1.19 -9.33
C VAL A 126 -23.25 0.12 -8.28
N GLN A 127 -23.40 0.55 -7.03
CA GLN A 127 -23.55 -0.33 -5.86
C GLN A 127 -24.74 0.12 -5.00
N ARG A 128 -25.31 -0.83 -4.25
CA ARG A 128 -26.29 -0.51 -3.19
C ARG A 128 -25.56 0.07 -1.99
N LEU A 129 -26.00 1.21 -1.48
CA LEU A 129 -25.48 1.82 -0.27
C LEU A 129 -26.04 1.06 0.95
N VAL A 130 -25.32 0.03 1.35
CA VAL A 130 -25.57 -0.80 2.54
C VAL A 130 -24.24 -1.09 3.23
N GLU A 131 -24.26 -1.67 4.44
CA GLU A 131 -23.03 -2.11 5.13
C GLU A 131 -22.17 -2.98 4.21
N GLY A 132 -20.89 -2.62 4.03
CA GLY A 132 -19.97 -3.29 3.12
C GLY A 132 -20.32 -3.16 1.64
N LEU A 133 -20.80 -1.97 1.22
CA LEU A 133 -21.23 -1.61 -0.15
C LEU A 133 -20.34 -2.14 -1.28
N TYR A 134 -19.03 -2.28 -1.03
CA TYR A 134 -18.04 -2.79 -1.98
C TYR A 134 -18.40 -4.18 -2.53
N LEU A 135 -19.23 -4.93 -1.82
CA LEU A 135 -19.69 -6.27 -2.16
C LEU A 135 -21.11 -6.33 -2.74
N HIS A 136 -21.74 -5.18 -3.01
CA HIS A 136 -23.12 -5.10 -3.53
C HIS A 136 -23.23 -4.41 -4.89
N PRO A 137 -22.47 -4.82 -5.93
CA PRO A 137 -22.63 -4.31 -7.28
C PRO A 137 -24.01 -4.72 -7.85
N ILE A 138 -24.63 -3.81 -8.62
CA ILE A 138 -25.96 -4.07 -9.21
C ILE A 138 -25.91 -4.53 -10.68
N GLY A 139 -24.71 -4.68 -11.23
CA GLY A 139 -24.52 -5.03 -12.63
C GLY A 139 -24.69 -3.86 -13.59
N LEU A 140 -24.69 -2.61 -13.10
CA LEU A 140 -24.63 -1.39 -13.90
C LEU A 140 -23.26 -0.73 -13.73
N GLU A 141 -22.62 -0.41 -14.84
CA GLU A 141 -21.39 0.40 -14.88
C GLU A 141 -21.55 1.53 -15.90
N LEU A 142 -21.01 2.70 -15.58
CA LEU A 142 -21.23 3.92 -16.34
C LEU A 142 -19.88 4.61 -16.60
N GLN A 143 -19.60 4.96 -17.85
CA GLN A 143 -18.40 5.70 -18.20
C GLN A 143 -18.71 7.19 -18.33
N LEU A 144 -18.14 8.00 -17.44
CA LEU A 144 -18.26 9.46 -17.45
C LEU A 144 -17.00 10.09 -18.03
N ASN A 145 -17.16 11.01 -18.98
CA ASN A 145 -16.08 11.89 -19.41
C ASN A 145 -16.18 13.24 -18.69
N HIS A 146 -15.23 13.46 -17.79
CA HIS A 146 -15.12 14.62 -16.89
C HIS A 146 -13.82 15.42 -17.13
N LYS A 147 -13.33 15.39 -18.37
CA LYS A 147 -12.10 16.08 -18.77
C LYS A 147 -12.19 17.60 -18.69
N ASP A 148 -13.34 18.16 -19.07
CA ASP A 148 -13.53 19.61 -19.10
C ASP A 148 -13.53 20.19 -17.68
N SER A 149 -13.11 21.44 -17.54
CA SER A 149 -13.18 22.14 -16.25
C SER A 149 -14.61 22.61 -15.94
N ASP A 150 -15.49 22.67 -16.94
CA ASP A 150 -16.92 22.92 -16.77
C ASP A 150 -17.71 21.61 -16.58
N PRO A 151 -18.27 21.34 -15.38
CA PRO A 151 -19.07 20.14 -15.14
C PRO A 151 -20.34 20.04 -16.00
N GLU A 152 -20.85 21.15 -16.53
CA GLU A 152 -22.05 21.12 -17.39
C GLU A 152 -21.79 20.42 -18.73
N SER A 153 -20.53 20.38 -19.17
CA SER A 153 -20.14 19.70 -20.41
C SER A 153 -19.85 18.21 -20.23
N TRP A 154 -19.95 17.69 -19.00
CA TRP A 154 -19.67 16.28 -18.71
C TRP A 154 -20.82 15.40 -19.16
N ARG A 155 -20.51 14.20 -19.63
CA ARG A 155 -21.51 13.26 -20.16
C ARG A 155 -21.10 11.81 -19.97
N VAL A 156 -22.13 10.97 -19.77
CA VAL A 156 -21.99 9.52 -19.85
C VAL A 156 -21.81 9.14 -21.31
N GLU A 157 -20.66 8.56 -21.65
CA GLU A 157 -20.30 8.19 -23.04
C GLU A 157 -20.58 6.69 -23.32
N GLN A 158 -20.69 5.87 -22.27
CA GLN A 158 -20.96 4.44 -22.40
C GLN A 158 -21.67 3.92 -21.15
N VAL A 159 -22.56 2.96 -21.33
CA VAL A 159 -23.25 2.23 -20.26
C VAL A 159 -23.02 0.74 -20.47
N TRP A 160 -22.74 0.02 -19.39
CA TRP A 160 -22.70 -1.43 -19.37
C TRP A 160 -23.70 -1.93 -18.35
N PHE A 161 -24.58 -2.85 -18.76
CA PHE A 161 -25.59 -3.44 -17.87
C PHE A 161 -25.67 -4.95 -18.09
N GLN A 162 -25.35 -5.73 -17.05
CA GLN A 162 -25.51 -7.18 -16.96
C GLN A 162 -25.01 -7.95 -18.22
N GLY A 163 -23.86 -7.55 -18.76
CA GLY A 163 -23.21 -8.18 -19.92
C GLY A 163 -23.39 -7.46 -21.26
N GLN A 164 -24.19 -6.39 -21.32
CA GLN A 164 -24.48 -5.68 -22.57
C GLN A 164 -24.04 -4.21 -22.51
N TYR A 165 -23.61 -3.66 -23.66
CA TYR A 165 -23.24 -2.25 -23.81
C TYR A 165 -24.39 -1.44 -24.42
N PHE A 166 -24.57 -0.21 -23.95
CA PHE A 166 -25.55 0.75 -24.43
C PHE A 166 -24.91 2.13 -24.57
N SER A 167 -25.24 2.86 -25.64
CA SER A 167 -24.60 4.15 -25.92
C SER A 167 -24.99 5.26 -24.94
N SER A 168 -26.12 5.10 -24.24
CA SER A 168 -26.61 6.06 -23.26
C SER A 168 -27.55 5.43 -22.23
N PRO A 169 -27.79 6.09 -21.08
CA PRO A 169 -28.85 5.69 -20.14
C PRO A 169 -30.24 5.64 -20.78
N GLN A 170 -30.53 6.50 -21.76
CA GLN A 170 -31.81 6.51 -22.49
C GLN A 170 -31.98 5.26 -23.35
N ASP A 171 -30.91 4.75 -23.95
CA ASP A 171 -30.95 3.51 -24.74
C ASP A 171 -31.25 2.30 -23.86
N LEU A 172 -30.57 2.22 -22.71
CA LEU A 172 -30.83 1.17 -21.73
C LEU A 172 -32.28 1.24 -21.21
N ALA A 173 -32.81 2.44 -20.92
CA ALA A 173 -34.20 2.62 -20.52
C ALA A 173 -35.20 2.13 -21.60
N ARG A 174 -34.93 2.45 -22.87
CA ARG A 174 -35.77 2.01 -24.01
C ARG A 174 -35.73 0.50 -24.20
N TRP A 175 -34.55 -0.11 -24.12
CA TRP A 175 -34.39 -1.56 -24.17
C TRP A 175 -35.14 -2.26 -23.03
N TYR A 176 -35.04 -1.74 -21.80
CA TYR A 176 -35.75 -2.31 -20.66
C TYR A 176 -37.27 -2.21 -20.78
N ALA A 177 -37.78 -1.13 -21.37
CA ALA A 177 -39.20 -0.97 -21.63
C ALA A 177 -39.75 -2.04 -22.61
N THR A 178 -38.91 -2.55 -23.52
CA THR A 178 -39.27 -3.62 -24.46
C THR A 178 -39.03 -5.02 -23.92
N GLU A 179 -37.98 -5.23 -23.13
CA GLU A 179 -37.54 -6.56 -22.67
C GLU A 179 -37.27 -6.62 -21.15
N PRO A 180 -38.24 -6.28 -20.28
CA PRO A 180 -37.97 -6.20 -18.83
C PRO A 180 -37.61 -7.56 -18.22
N ALA A 181 -38.09 -8.66 -18.81
CA ALA A 181 -37.81 -10.03 -18.36
C ALA A 181 -36.35 -10.47 -18.59
N SER A 182 -35.61 -9.76 -19.45
CA SER A 182 -34.20 -10.06 -19.74
C SER A 182 -33.25 -9.52 -18.64
N ALA A 183 -33.70 -8.60 -17.79
CA ALA A 183 -32.90 -8.08 -16.70
C ALA A 183 -33.02 -8.98 -15.46
N LEU A 184 -31.88 -9.34 -14.88
CA LEU A 184 -31.84 -10.06 -13.61
C LEU A 184 -32.30 -9.12 -12.48
N LYS A 185 -33.35 -9.54 -11.75
CA LYS A 185 -33.79 -8.91 -10.51
C LYS A 185 -32.94 -9.43 -9.34
N LEU A 186 -32.39 -8.51 -8.55
CA LEU A 186 -31.63 -8.81 -7.34
C LEU A 186 -32.57 -9.13 -6.18
N GLU A 187 -32.06 -9.92 -5.25
CA GLU A 187 -32.71 -10.15 -3.96
C GLU A 187 -32.96 -8.84 -3.19
N GLU A 188 -34.14 -8.72 -2.59
CA GLU A 188 -34.45 -7.63 -1.68
C GLU A 188 -33.60 -7.75 -0.41
N LEU A 189 -33.04 -6.62 0.03
CA LEU A 189 -32.29 -6.55 1.27
C LEU A 189 -33.17 -5.98 2.39
N PRO A 190 -32.98 -6.45 3.64
CA PRO A 190 -33.65 -5.86 4.80
C PRO A 190 -33.22 -4.40 4.97
N LEU A 191 -34.12 -3.57 5.50
CA LEU A 191 -33.82 -2.16 5.82
C LEU A 191 -32.99 -2.08 7.11
N GLU A 192 -32.09 -1.11 7.20
CA GLU A 192 -31.42 -0.79 8.46
C GLU A 192 -32.46 -0.33 9.49
N GLY A 193 -32.64 -1.11 10.56
CA GLY A 193 -33.56 -0.79 11.66
C GLY A 193 -34.93 -1.48 11.61
N ASP A 194 -35.19 -2.34 10.63
CA ASP A 194 -36.38 -3.20 10.62
C ASP A 194 -36.17 -4.37 11.60
N GLY A 195 -36.58 -4.19 12.86
CA GLY A 195 -36.91 -5.28 13.76
C GLY A 195 -35.79 -5.87 14.62
N ASP A 196 -36.02 -5.80 15.92
CA ASP A 196 -35.35 -6.45 17.06
C ASP A 196 -35.44 -8.00 17.05
N THR A 197 -35.53 -8.60 15.85
CA THR A 197 -35.51 -10.05 15.65
C THR A 197 -34.10 -10.49 15.28
N GLU A 198 -33.70 -11.70 15.66
CA GLU A 198 -32.42 -12.35 15.32
C GLU A 198 -32.26 -12.59 13.81
N GLU A 199 -32.38 -11.55 12.97
CA GLU A 199 -32.20 -11.64 11.54
C GLU A 199 -30.71 -11.80 11.21
N ARG A 200 -30.45 -12.69 10.26
CA ARG A 200 -29.09 -13.03 9.84
C ARG A 200 -28.41 -11.75 9.34
N PRO A 201 -27.22 -11.40 9.86
CA PRO A 201 -26.52 -10.22 9.39
C PRO A 201 -26.24 -10.33 7.89
N LEU A 202 -26.17 -9.18 7.20
CA LEU A 202 -25.75 -9.13 5.80
C LEU A 202 -24.43 -9.88 5.64
N PHE A 203 -24.25 -10.57 4.52
CA PHE A 203 -23.02 -11.34 4.27
C PHE A 203 -21.76 -10.44 4.26
N SER A 204 -21.94 -9.17 3.94
CA SER A 204 -20.93 -8.12 3.93
C SER A 204 -20.61 -7.55 5.32
N SER A 205 -21.44 -7.82 6.33
CA SER A 205 -21.27 -7.30 7.69
C SER A 205 -20.14 -8.01 8.44
N TYR A 206 -19.46 -7.27 9.31
CA TYR A 206 -18.53 -7.84 10.30
C TYR A 206 -19.23 -8.40 11.54
N ARG A 207 -20.57 -8.27 11.65
CA ARG A 207 -21.33 -8.86 12.76
C ARG A 207 -21.09 -10.38 12.82
N PRO A 208 -20.72 -10.92 14.00
CA PRO A 208 -20.46 -12.34 14.17
C PRO A 208 -21.66 -13.18 13.71
N ARG A 209 -21.37 -14.26 12.99
CA ARG A 209 -22.36 -15.23 12.50
C ARG A 209 -21.77 -16.64 12.50
N GLY A 210 -22.64 -17.64 12.64
CA GLY A 210 -22.23 -19.02 12.86
C GLY A 210 -21.74 -19.27 14.28
N SER A 211 -21.41 -20.52 14.59
CA SER A 211 -20.95 -20.93 15.92
C SER A 211 -19.76 -21.89 15.79
N PHE A 212 -18.71 -21.66 16.58
CA PHE A 212 -17.64 -22.65 16.71
C PHE A 212 -18.12 -23.85 17.55
N PRO A 213 -17.75 -25.10 17.18
CA PRO A 213 -18.08 -26.27 17.99
C PRO A 213 -17.62 -26.15 19.45
N ASN A 214 -16.47 -25.51 19.66
CA ASN A 214 -15.91 -25.20 20.98
C ASN A 214 -15.82 -23.68 21.16
N SER A 215 -16.95 -23.03 21.46
CA SER A 215 -16.94 -21.60 21.76
C SER A 215 -16.41 -21.33 23.17
N THR A 216 -15.63 -20.24 23.33
CA THR A 216 -15.22 -19.74 24.65
C THR A 216 -15.63 -18.27 24.76
N LEU A 217 -16.20 -17.90 25.91
CA LEU A 217 -16.61 -16.52 26.20
C LEU A 217 -15.50 -15.71 26.89
N VAL A 218 -14.32 -16.31 27.07
CA VAL A 218 -13.19 -15.70 27.76
C VAL A 218 -12.36 -14.93 26.73
N LYS A 219 -11.96 -13.70 27.07
CA LYS A 219 -11.09 -12.89 26.23
C LYS A 219 -9.73 -13.56 26.05
N GLY A 220 -9.14 -13.41 24.87
CA GLY A 220 -7.79 -13.89 24.59
C GLY A 220 -6.70 -13.18 25.43
N PRO A 221 -5.45 -13.67 25.36
CA PRO A 221 -4.31 -13.06 26.03
C PRO A 221 -4.12 -11.58 25.65
N ARG A 222 -3.61 -10.79 26.58
CA ARG A 222 -3.31 -9.36 26.40
C ARG A 222 -1.87 -9.07 26.77
N LEU A 223 -1.25 -8.15 26.04
CA LEU A 223 0.08 -7.65 26.36
C LEU A 223 0.00 -6.67 27.53
N ILE A 224 0.88 -6.84 28.53
CA ILE A 224 1.05 -5.91 29.65
C ILE A 224 2.50 -5.47 29.76
N GLU A 225 2.72 -4.19 30.04
CA GLU A 225 4.04 -3.59 30.29
C GLU A 225 4.09 -3.09 31.75
N PRO A 226 4.47 -3.94 32.72
CA PRO A 226 4.40 -3.59 34.15
C PRO A 226 5.42 -2.52 34.56
N GLN A 227 6.54 -2.39 33.83
CA GLN A 227 7.60 -1.42 34.10
C GLN A 227 7.56 -0.21 33.15
N GLY A 228 6.50 -0.07 32.36
CA GLY A 228 6.40 0.93 31.31
C GLY A 228 7.24 0.58 30.07
N HIS A 229 7.34 1.54 29.15
CA HIS A 229 8.02 1.35 27.87
C HIS A 229 9.55 1.28 28.03
N ARG A 230 10.17 0.38 27.28
CA ARG A 230 11.64 0.25 27.17
C ARG A 230 12.22 1.04 25.99
N TYR A 231 11.37 1.73 25.26
CA TYR A 231 11.71 2.66 24.19
C TYR A 231 11.34 4.08 24.60
N ARG A 232 11.97 5.08 23.98
CA ARG A 232 11.66 6.49 24.16
C ARG A 232 11.24 7.10 22.83
N VAL A 233 10.15 7.86 22.85
CA VAL A 233 9.67 8.65 21.71
C VAL A 233 9.72 10.13 22.11
N GLU A 234 10.35 10.96 21.31
CA GLU A 234 10.38 12.42 21.49
C GLU A 234 10.19 13.11 20.14
N GLY A 235 9.03 13.74 19.94
CA GLY A 235 8.62 14.19 18.62
C GLY A 235 8.56 13.02 17.65
N ASN A 236 9.39 13.07 16.61
CA ASN A 236 9.53 11.98 15.65
C ASN A 236 10.82 11.15 15.82
N ALA A 237 11.57 11.35 16.90
CA ALA A 237 12.76 10.57 17.22
C ALA A 237 12.42 9.39 18.13
N VAL A 238 12.99 8.22 17.83
CA VAL A 238 12.78 6.98 18.57
C VAL A 238 14.11 6.35 18.95
N VAL A 239 14.23 5.92 20.20
CA VAL A 239 15.40 5.17 20.71
C VAL A 239 14.93 3.89 21.37
N TYR A 240 15.54 2.76 21.03
CA TYR A 240 15.20 1.44 21.55
C TYR A 240 16.40 0.50 21.56
N GLY A 241 16.98 0.30 22.75
CA GLY A 241 18.19 -0.52 22.91
C GLY A 241 19.33 -0.01 22.03
N GLY A 242 19.74 -0.82 21.04
CA GLY A 242 20.75 -0.42 20.06
C GLY A 242 20.24 0.51 18.96
N TRP A 243 18.92 0.61 18.76
CA TRP A 243 18.30 1.37 17.68
C TRP A 243 18.11 2.85 18.01
N SER A 244 18.34 3.70 17.01
CA SER A 244 17.93 5.11 17.00
C SER A 244 17.53 5.51 15.60
N PHE A 245 16.40 6.19 15.44
CA PHE A 245 15.92 6.67 14.14
C PHE A 245 14.92 7.81 14.28
N ALA A 246 14.66 8.52 13.19
CA ALA A 246 13.50 9.38 13.04
C ALA A 246 12.45 8.71 12.15
N PHE A 247 11.18 9.07 12.29
CA PHE A 247 10.13 8.66 11.36
C PHE A 247 9.38 9.86 10.80
N ARG A 248 8.64 9.65 9.70
CA ARG A 248 7.65 10.60 9.20
C ARG A 248 6.52 9.87 8.50
N LEU A 249 5.37 10.53 8.43
CA LEU A 249 4.24 10.12 7.61
C LEU A 249 4.05 11.14 6.49
N ARG A 250 4.42 10.76 5.26
CA ARG A 250 4.32 11.64 4.08
C ARG A 250 2.91 11.52 3.49
N SER A 251 2.12 12.59 3.51
CA SER A 251 0.70 12.58 3.07
C SER A 251 0.45 11.93 1.69
N SER A 252 1.42 11.97 0.77
CA SER A 252 1.25 11.34 -0.55
C SER A 252 1.44 9.82 -0.55
N ILE A 253 2.35 9.26 0.26
CA ILE A 253 2.82 7.86 0.12
C ILE A 253 2.92 7.07 1.42
N GLY A 254 2.84 7.70 2.59
CA GLY A 254 2.81 6.99 3.88
C GLY A 254 4.13 6.98 4.65
N LEU A 255 4.37 5.89 5.38
CA LEU A 255 5.36 5.79 6.46
C LEU A 255 6.80 5.71 5.94
N GLN A 256 7.70 6.44 6.60
CA GLN A 256 9.13 6.47 6.29
C GLN A 256 9.96 6.53 7.58
N LEU A 257 11.13 5.88 7.55
CA LEU A 257 12.18 5.98 8.56
C LEU A 257 13.35 6.77 7.99
N LEU A 258 14.00 7.60 8.83
CA LEU A 258 15.19 8.38 8.47
C LEU A 258 16.29 8.24 9.52
N ASP A 259 17.54 8.40 9.08
CA ASP A 259 18.77 8.31 9.90
C ASP A 259 18.75 7.09 10.83
N LEU A 260 18.50 5.91 10.25
CA LEU A 260 18.41 4.68 10.99
C LEU A 260 19.79 4.21 11.43
N ARG A 261 19.96 4.07 12.74
CA ARG A 261 21.22 3.68 13.38
C ARG A 261 21.05 2.45 14.26
N PHE A 262 22.10 1.64 14.32
CA PHE A 262 22.23 0.54 15.27
C PHE A 262 23.60 0.59 15.95
N GLY A 263 23.65 0.56 17.28
CA GLY A 263 24.91 0.65 18.04
C GLY A 263 25.63 2.01 17.88
N GLY A 264 24.92 3.05 17.45
CA GLY A 264 25.47 4.38 17.17
C GLY A 264 25.90 4.61 15.72
N GLU A 265 26.01 3.55 14.92
CA GLU A 265 26.41 3.61 13.51
C GLU A 265 25.17 3.65 12.60
N ARG A 266 25.22 4.43 11.51
CA ARG A 266 24.15 4.47 10.51
C ARG A 266 24.13 3.16 9.71
N VAL A 267 22.92 2.65 9.49
CA VAL A 267 22.64 1.47 8.66
C VAL A 267 21.90 1.89 7.38
N ALA A 268 20.96 2.82 7.50
CA ALA A 268 20.22 3.36 6.37
C ALA A 268 19.95 4.86 6.57
N TYR A 269 20.05 5.65 5.50
CA TYR A 269 19.62 7.04 5.49
C TYR A 269 18.09 7.14 5.45
N GLU A 270 17.44 6.33 4.62
CA GLU A 270 15.99 6.30 4.43
C GLU A 270 15.49 4.88 4.17
N VAL A 271 14.39 4.49 4.82
CA VAL A 271 13.58 3.34 4.42
C VAL A 271 12.14 3.77 4.34
N SER A 272 11.53 3.71 3.16
CA SER A 272 10.22 4.32 2.92
C SER A 272 9.34 3.57 1.94
N VAL A 273 8.04 3.58 2.22
CA VAL A 273 7.00 3.20 1.25
C VAL A 273 7.04 4.20 0.10
N GLN A 274 6.97 3.73 -1.14
CA GLN A 274 6.98 4.55 -2.36
C GLN A 274 5.67 4.45 -3.13
N GLU A 275 5.08 3.25 -3.22
CA GLU A 275 3.81 3.01 -3.90
C GLU A 275 3.17 1.69 -3.43
N SER A 276 1.84 1.64 -3.48
CA SER A 276 1.03 0.41 -3.46
C SER A 276 0.20 0.39 -4.75
N ALA A 277 0.33 -0.68 -5.52
CA ALA A 277 -0.42 -0.86 -6.75
C ALA A 277 -1.21 -2.17 -6.74
N SER A 278 -2.43 -2.10 -7.24
CA SER A 278 -3.35 -3.23 -7.34
C SER A 278 -3.85 -3.36 -8.77
N LEU A 279 -3.37 -4.41 -9.48
CA LEU A 279 -3.65 -4.62 -10.90
C LEU A 279 -4.68 -5.72 -11.08
N TYR A 280 -5.87 -5.38 -11.60
CA TYR A 280 -7.01 -6.29 -11.69
C TYR A 280 -7.20 -6.88 -13.08
N GLY A 281 -7.80 -8.08 -13.10
CA GLY A 281 -8.50 -8.61 -14.25
C GLY A 281 -10.01 -8.62 -14.02
N GLY A 282 -10.80 -8.49 -15.07
CA GLY A 282 -12.26 -8.53 -14.97
C GLY A 282 -12.96 -8.77 -16.29
N HIS A 283 -14.21 -9.23 -16.21
CA HIS A 283 -15.09 -9.35 -17.37
C HIS A 283 -15.84 -8.05 -17.65
N THR A 284 -16.16 -7.27 -16.60
CA THR A 284 -16.82 -5.98 -16.74
C THR A 284 -15.83 -4.87 -17.14
N PRO A 285 -16.28 -3.79 -17.78
CA PRO A 285 -15.42 -2.67 -18.15
C PRO A 285 -14.60 -2.08 -17.00
N ALA A 286 -15.22 -1.86 -15.83
CA ALA A 286 -14.53 -1.36 -14.66
C ALA A 286 -13.52 -2.40 -14.14
N GLY A 287 -13.92 -3.68 -14.07
CA GLY A 287 -13.05 -4.78 -13.64
C GLY A 287 -11.80 -4.93 -14.51
N MET A 288 -11.93 -4.83 -15.83
CA MET A 288 -10.78 -4.97 -16.76
C MET A 288 -9.89 -3.72 -16.84
N ARG A 289 -10.41 -2.54 -16.48
CA ARG A 289 -9.65 -1.29 -16.51
C ARG A 289 -8.96 -0.96 -15.18
N SER A 290 -9.33 -1.63 -14.10
CA SER A 290 -8.85 -1.30 -12.75
C SER A 290 -7.36 -1.63 -12.55
N ASN A 291 -6.53 -0.61 -12.60
CA ASN A 291 -5.13 -0.62 -12.17
C ASN A 291 -4.92 0.54 -11.20
N PHE A 292 -5.00 0.26 -9.91
CA PHE A 292 -4.87 1.27 -8.87
C PHE A 292 -3.40 1.54 -8.56
N MET A 293 -3.08 2.82 -8.37
CA MET A 293 -1.82 3.33 -7.84
C MET A 293 -2.21 4.24 -6.68
N ASP A 294 -2.06 3.73 -5.47
CA ASP A 294 -2.71 4.27 -4.27
C ASP A 294 -2.12 5.63 -3.86
N SER A 295 -0.87 5.92 -4.23
CA SER A 295 -0.29 7.26 -4.05
C SER A 295 -1.08 8.35 -4.78
N GLY A 296 -1.69 8.03 -5.93
CA GLY A 296 -2.56 8.91 -6.69
C GLY A 296 -3.90 9.20 -6.01
N TYR A 297 -4.26 8.39 -5.01
CA TYR A 297 -5.43 8.57 -4.16
C TYR A 297 -5.08 9.13 -2.78
N GLY A 298 -3.82 9.56 -2.57
CA GLY A 298 -3.41 10.14 -1.29
C GLY A 298 -3.26 9.10 -0.18
N MET A 299 -2.78 7.89 -0.50
CA MET A 299 -2.59 6.79 0.45
C MET A 299 -2.02 7.22 1.82
N GLY A 300 -1.00 8.08 1.82
CA GLY A 300 -0.36 8.55 3.06
C GLY A 300 -1.19 9.50 3.92
N SER A 301 -2.30 10.02 3.40
CA SER A 301 -3.27 10.87 4.11
C SER A 301 -4.54 10.12 4.52
N SER A 302 -4.69 8.86 4.11
CA SER A 302 -5.80 7.99 4.51
C SER A 302 -5.48 7.20 5.78
N THR A 303 -4.81 7.84 6.74
CA THR A 303 -4.31 7.23 7.98
C THR A 303 -5.25 7.49 9.15
N PHE A 304 -6.41 6.83 9.10
CA PHE A 304 -7.46 7.00 10.09
C PHE A 304 -7.09 6.44 11.47
N GLU A 305 -7.97 6.67 12.44
CA GLU A 305 -7.75 6.36 13.85
C GLU A 305 -7.52 4.87 14.10
N LEU A 306 -6.37 4.53 14.67
CA LEU A 306 -6.04 3.16 15.08
C LEU A 306 -6.75 2.80 16.39
N ALA A 307 -7.50 1.70 16.40
CA ALA A 307 -8.24 1.23 17.56
C ALA A 307 -7.34 0.52 18.59
N PRO A 308 -7.18 1.05 19.82
CA PRO A 308 -6.37 0.41 20.85
C PRO A 308 -6.92 -0.96 21.28
N GLY A 309 -6.02 -1.94 21.36
CA GLY A 309 -6.34 -3.33 21.67
C GLY A 309 -6.75 -4.19 20.46
N ILE A 310 -6.91 -3.57 19.28
CA ILE A 310 -7.23 -4.25 18.02
C ILE A 310 -6.08 -4.03 17.04
N ASP A 311 -5.90 -2.79 16.57
CA ASP A 311 -4.89 -2.44 15.56
C ASP A 311 -3.49 -2.40 16.15
N CYS A 312 -3.39 -1.99 17.42
CA CYS A 312 -2.16 -2.00 18.20
C CYS A 312 -2.46 -2.45 19.64
N PRO A 313 -1.49 -2.95 20.41
CA PRO A 313 -1.69 -3.26 21.82
C PRO A 313 -2.26 -2.07 22.61
N GLU A 314 -3.08 -2.35 23.63
CA GLU A 314 -3.81 -1.33 24.41
C GLU A 314 -2.89 -0.24 25.00
N ARG A 315 -1.62 -0.57 25.28
CA ARG A 315 -0.62 0.34 25.86
C ARG A 315 0.38 0.90 24.83
N ALA A 316 0.13 0.76 23.53
CA ALA A 316 1.00 1.38 22.54
C ALA A 316 1.07 2.91 22.72
N THR A 317 2.19 3.52 22.32
CA THR A 317 2.28 4.97 22.18
C THR A 317 1.56 5.35 20.89
N PHE A 318 0.35 5.91 20.99
CA PHE A 318 -0.40 6.43 19.85
C PHE A 318 -0.01 7.87 19.56
N LEU A 319 0.09 8.21 18.27
CA LEU A 319 0.54 9.50 17.78
C LEU A 319 -0.44 10.03 16.74
N ASP A 320 -0.75 11.32 16.86
CA ASP A 320 -1.59 12.03 15.91
C ASP A 320 -0.78 12.48 14.68
N ALA A 321 -1.45 12.65 13.55
CA ALA A 321 -0.90 13.22 12.33
C ALA A 321 -1.73 14.43 11.85
N HIS A 322 -1.08 15.35 11.15
CA HIS A 322 -1.77 16.44 10.44
C HIS A 322 -1.56 16.28 8.94
N HIS A 323 -2.64 16.30 8.19
CA HIS A 323 -2.61 16.27 6.73
C HIS A 323 -3.31 17.49 6.15
N TYR A 324 -2.69 18.09 5.13
CA TYR A 324 -3.33 19.05 4.25
C TYR A 324 -3.36 18.42 2.86
N TYR A 325 -4.41 17.64 2.61
CA TYR A 325 -4.67 16.98 1.34
C TYR A 325 -6.15 17.16 1.02
N ASP A 326 -6.45 17.82 -0.11
CA ASP A 326 -7.83 18.08 -0.56
C ASP A 326 -8.77 18.67 0.51
N ALA A 327 -8.26 19.62 1.29
CA ALA A 327 -8.97 20.24 2.40
C ALA A 327 -8.78 21.77 2.38
N ASP A 328 -9.65 22.50 3.08
CA ASP A 328 -9.52 23.96 3.20
C ASP A 328 -8.50 24.40 4.27
N ALA A 329 -8.13 23.49 5.17
CA ALA A 329 -7.18 23.70 6.27
C ALA A 329 -6.51 22.37 6.68
N PRO A 330 -5.42 22.39 7.45
CA PRO A 330 -4.84 21.17 8.02
C PRO A 330 -5.87 20.39 8.86
N VAL A 331 -5.98 19.09 8.60
CA VAL A 331 -6.90 18.17 9.28
C VAL A 331 -6.10 17.30 10.26
N LEU A 332 -6.58 17.18 11.49
CA LEU A 332 -6.02 16.32 12.53
C LEU A 332 -6.58 14.89 12.38
N TYR A 333 -5.67 13.92 12.25
CA TYR A 333 -5.95 12.49 12.29
C TYR A 333 -5.44 11.94 13.62
N ARG A 334 -6.36 11.58 14.50
CA ARG A 334 -6.03 11.07 15.84
C ARG A 334 -5.50 9.65 15.75
N CYS A 335 -4.53 9.31 16.60
CA CYS A 335 -3.97 7.95 16.70
C CYS A 335 -3.59 7.33 15.34
N ALA A 336 -3.12 8.13 14.38
CA ALA A 336 -2.80 7.69 13.02
C ALA A 336 -1.56 6.78 12.93
N LEU A 337 -0.69 6.84 13.95
CA LEU A 337 0.43 5.93 14.12
C LEU A 337 0.45 5.35 15.53
N CYS A 338 1.03 4.17 15.67
CA CYS A 338 1.33 3.60 16.98
C CYS A 338 2.75 3.03 17.03
N ILE A 339 3.38 3.13 18.19
CA ILE A 339 4.70 2.56 18.46
C ILE A 339 4.56 1.66 19.69
N PHE A 340 5.04 0.42 19.61
CA PHE A 340 4.95 -0.53 20.71
C PHE A 340 6.04 -1.58 20.67
N GLU A 341 6.37 -2.12 21.82
CA GLU A 341 7.19 -3.32 21.95
C GLU A 341 6.29 -4.54 22.10
N MET A 342 6.64 -5.67 21.49
CA MET A 342 5.92 -6.92 21.66
C MET A 342 6.83 -8.16 21.75
N PRO A 343 6.46 -9.17 22.56
CA PRO A 343 7.10 -10.47 22.53
C PRO A 343 6.85 -11.14 21.18
N THR A 344 7.89 -11.68 20.56
CA THR A 344 7.77 -12.39 19.28
C THR A 344 7.29 -13.83 19.44
N GLY A 345 7.21 -14.33 20.69
CA GLY A 345 6.85 -15.71 21.01
C GLY A 345 7.94 -16.75 20.68
N VAL A 346 9.05 -16.34 20.06
CA VAL A 346 10.18 -17.22 19.70
C VAL A 346 11.49 -16.62 20.18
N PRO A 347 12.34 -17.36 20.92
CA PRO A 347 13.61 -16.82 21.37
C PRO A 347 14.58 -16.64 20.18
N PRO A 348 15.16 -15.44 19.97
CA PRO A 348 16.13 -15.21 18.89
C PRO A 348 17.37 -16.09 19.00
N ARG A 349 17.72 -16.53 20.22
CA ARG A 349 18.75 -17.55 20.45
C ARG A 349 18.41 -18.36 21.69
N ARG A 350 18.64 -19.67 21.59
CA ARG A 350 18.54 -20.58 22.72
C ARG A 350 19.45 -21.79 22.51
N HIS A 351 20.09 -22.29 23.57
CA HIS A 351 20.95 -23.48 23.52
C HIS A 351 20.86 -24.30 24.82
N PHE A 352 20.80 -25.64 24.68
CA PHE A 352 20.79 -26.60 25.78
C PHE A 352 22.01 -27.47 25.58
N ASP A 353 23.04 -27.27 26.39
CA ASP A 353 24.28 -28.03 26.28
C ASP A 353 24.14 -29.33 27.08
N SER A 354 23.73 -30.40 26.40
CA SER A 354 23.59 -31.73 27.00
C SER A 354 24.96 -32.28 27.40
N ASN A 355 25.04 -32.94 28.55
CA ASN A 355 26.25 -33.69 28.91
C ASN A 355 26.28 -35.10 28.26
N PHE A 356 25.26 -35.46 27.47
CA PHE A 356 25.06 -36.76 26.81
C PHE A 356 24.98 -37.96 27.79
N ARG A 357 24.72 -37.70 29.07
CA ARG A 357 24.56 -38.68 30.15
C ARG A 357 23.25 -38.48 30.92
N GLY A 358 22.23 -37.93 30.25
CA GLY A 358 20.93 -37.63 30.85
C GLY A 358 20.86 -36.32 31.65
N GLY A 359 21.90 -35.47 31.61
CA GLY A 359 21.91 -34.14 32.23
C GLY A 359 22.38 -33.04 31.26
N TYR A 360 22.73 -31.87 31.81
CA TYR A 360 23.18 -30.72 31.03
C TYR A 360 24.30 -29.96 31.74
N LYS A 361 25.12 -29.26 30.96
CA LYS A 361 26.18 -28.37 31.46
C LYS A 361 25.62 -26.97 31.69
N PHE A 362 24.89 -26.44 30.71
CA PHE A 362 24.21 -25.15 30.84
C PHE A 362 23.00 -25.04 29.90
N TYR A 363 22.11 -24.13 30.26
CA TYR A 363 21.06 -23.61 29.38
C TYR A 363 21.27 -22.11 29.21
N ALA A 364 21.13 -21.62 27.99
CA ALA A 364 21.10 -20.20 27.70
C ALA A 364 19.94 -19.89 26.76
N GLY A 365 19.20 -18.81 27.05
CA GLY A 365 18.10 -18.32 26.23
C GLY A 365 18.08 -16.79 26.25
N LEU A 366 17.54 -16.21 25.19
CA LEU A 366 17.14 -14.81 25.16
C LEU A 366 15.69 -14.78 24.69
N GLU A 367 14.83 -14.11 25.45
CA GLU A 367 13.44 -13.90 25.04
C GLU A 367 13.37 -13.00 23.80
N GLY A 368 12.47 -13.33 22.88
CA GLY A 368 12.28 -12.56 21.67
C GLY A 368 11.35 -11.38 21.90
N GLN A 369 11.87 -10.19 21.64
CA GLN A 369 11.16 -8.92 21.73
C GLN A 369 11.50 -8.09 20.48
N ALA A 370 10.53 -7.32 20.00
CA ALA A 370 10.71 -6.42 18.88
C ALA A 370 9.91 -5.13 19.08
N LEU A 371 10.46 -4.01 18.63
CA LEU A 371 9.73 -2.74 18.53
C LEU A 371 9.03 -2.70 17.18
N VAL A 372 7.79 -2.21 17.15
CA VAL A 372 6.99 -2.02 15.94
C VAL A 372 6.59 -0.55 15.84
N VAL A 373 6.80 0.04 14.67
CA VAL A 373 6.21 1.32 14.27
C VAL A 373 5.18 1.02 13.19
N ARG A 374 3.92 1.35 13.45
CA ARG A 374 2.78 1.00 12.59
C ARG A 374 1.96 2.22 12.19
N THR A 375 1.48 2.20 10.95
CA THR A 375 0.33 2.99 10.49
C THR A 375 -0.55 2.12 9.61
N ILE A 376 -1.82 2.47 9.48
CA ILE A 376 -2.77 1.80 8.58
C ILE A 376 -3.26 2.84 7.58
N THR A 377 -3.25 2.51 6.29
CA THR A 377 -3.82 3.37 5.24
C THR A 377 -5.06 2.69 4.68
N THR A 378 -6.22 3.32 4.83
CA THR A 378 -7.49 2.81 4.28
C THR A 378 -7.80 3.52 2.97
N VAL A 379 -7.35 2.94 1.86
CA VAL A 379 -7.62 3.48 0.52
C VAL A 379 -8.81 2.76 -0.05
N TYR A 380 -9.94 3.47 -0.06
CA TYR A 380 -11.21 2.97 -0.54
C TYR A 380 -11.69 1.72 0.21
N SER A 381 -11.55 0.52 -0.37
CA SER A 381 -12.03 -0.74 0.23
C SER A 381 -10.97 -1.48 1.04
N TYR A 382 -9.68 -1.21 0.79
CA TYR A 382 -8.57 -1.94 1.41
C TYR A 382 -8.00 -1.17 2.60
N ASP A 383 -7.59 -1.95 3.60
CA ASP A 383 -6.80 -1.48 4.72
C ASP A 383 -5.40 -2.10 4.63
N TYR A 384 -4.39 -1.26 4.41
CA TYR A 384 -2.99 -1.70 4.39
C TYR A 384 -2.31 -1.37 5.71
N ILE A 385 -1.83 -2.40 6.40
CA ILE A 385 -1.07 -2.28 7.65
C ILE A 385 0.42 -2.23 7.30
N TRP A 386 1.06 -1.10 7.60
CA TRP A 386 2.46 -0.84 7.32
C TRP A 386 3.28 -0.91 8.61
N ASP A 387 4.14 -1.93 8.73
CA ASP A 387 5.01 -2.09 9.89
C ASP A 387 6.48 -1.93 9.53
N PHE A 388 7.20 -1.17 10.36
CA PHE A 388 8.63 -1.35 10.53
C PHE A 388 8.91 -2.01 11.89
N VAL A 389 9.57 -3.17 11.85
CA VAL A 389 9.86 -4.00 13.03
C VAL A 389 11.35 -4.04 13.30
N PHE A 390 11.75 -3.78 14.54
CA PHE A 390 13.15 -3.68 14.95
C PHE A 390 13.48 -4.71 16.02
N HIS A 391 14.42 -5.61 15.70
CA HIS A 391 14.86 -6.68 16.57
C HIS A 391 16.14 -6.30 17.33
N HIS A 392 16.32 -6.82 18.54
CA HIS A 392 17.50 -6.53 19.37
C HIS A 392 18.85 -6.96 18.77
N ASN A 393 18.85 -7.81 17.74
CA ASN A 393 20.05 -8.30 17.07
C ASN A 393 20.48 -7.45 15.86
N GLY A 394 19.87 -6.28 15.65
CA GLY A 394 20.20 -5.39 14.52
C GLY A 394 19.45 -5.70 13.22
N VAL A 395 18.49 -6.64 13.24
CA VAL A 395 17.59 -6.88 12.11
C VAL A 395 16.43 -5.89 12.13
N MET A 396 16.18 -5.25 11.01
CA MET A 396 14.94 -4.52 10.74
C MET A 396 14.11 -5.26 9.68
N GLU A 397 12.79 -5.17 9.78
CA GLU A 397 11.87 -5.78 8.83
C GLU A 397 10.82 -4.75 8.41
N ALA A 398 10.53 -4.69 7.11
CA ALA A 398 9.41 -3.93 6.56
C ALA A 398 8.29 -4.90 6.18
N LYS A 399 7.07 -4.67 6.65
CA LYS A 399 5.90 -5.52 6.37
C LYS A 399 4.76 -4.69 5.84
N MET A 400 4.05 -5.25 4.86
CA MET A 400 2.72 -4.81 4.47
C MET A 400 1.76 -5.99 4.62
N GLN A 401 0.62 -5.76 5.25
CA GLN A 401 -0.49 -6.71 5.31
C GLN A 401 -1.74 -6.04 4.76
N ALA A 402 -2.45 -6.72 3.86
CA ALA A 402 -3.71 -6.26 3.30
C ALA A 402 -4.89 -6.94 4.02
N THR A 403 -5.86 -6.14 4.45
CA THR A 403 -7.15 -6.57 4.99
C THR A 403 -8.26 -5.64 4.45
N GLY A 404 -9.44 -5.64 5.06
CA GLY A 404 -10.60 -4.86 4.63
C GLY A 404 -11.46 -5.61 3.62
N TYR A 405 -12.12 -4.87 2.74
CA TYR A 405 -12.95 -5.42 1.67
C TYR A 405 -12.19 -5.53 0.36
N ILE A 406 -12.43 -6.63 -0.34
CA ILE A 406 -11.96 -6.78 -1.72
C ILE A 406 -12.68 -5.82 -2.65
N TYR A 407 -12.01 -5.40 -3.72
CA TYR A 407 -12.69 -4.88 -4.90
C TYR A 407 -13.47 -6.00 -5.59
N SER A 408 -14.69 -5.71 -6.01
CA SER A 408 -15.58 -6.70 -6.60
C SER A 408 -16.42 -6.12 -7.74
N THR A 409 -16.85 -7.02 -8.63
CA THR A 409 -17.74 -6.69 -9.74
C THR A 409 -18.95 -7.62 -9.77
N PHE A 410 -19.94 -7.27 -10.58
CA PHE A 410 -21.14 -8.07 -10.73
C PHE A 410 -20.82 -9.42 -11.37
N TYR A 411 -21.35 -10.50 -10.78
CA TYR A 411 -21.12 -11.85 -11.26
C TYR A 411 -21.84 -12.09 -12.61
N MET A 412 -21.03 -12.45 -13.61
CA MET A 412 -21.47 -13.07 -14.86
C MET A 412 -20.74 -14.40 -15.04
N PRO A 413 -21.32 -15.43 -15.69
CA PRO A 413 -20.65 -16.72 -15.91
C PRO A 413 -19.25 -16.59 -16.54
N ASP A 414 -19.11 -15.72 -17.53
CA ASP A 414 -17.83 -15.45 -18.21
C ASP A 414 -16.78 -14.78 -17.29
N GLY A 415 -17.23 -14.18 -16.19
CA GLY A 415 -16.40 -13.60 -15.13
C GLY A 415 -15.52 -14.61 -14.40
N LEU A 416 -15.85 -15.91 -14.42
CA LEU A 416 -15.07 -16.95 -13.76
C LEU A 416 -13.66 -17.14 -14.33
N ARG A 417 -13.37 -16.61 -15.52
CA ARG A 417 -12.00 -16.56 -16.05
C ARG A 417 -11.12 -15.53 -15.34
N TYR A 418 -11.72 -14.55 -14.67
CA TYR A 418 -11.07 -13.37 -14.10
C TYR A 418 -11.29 -13.25 -12.59
N GLY A 419 -11.76 -14.30 -11.93
CA GLY A 419 -12.10 -14.22 -10.52
C GLY A 419 -12.84 -15.44 -10.01
N THR A 420 -13.32 -15.33 -8.77
CA THR A 420 -14.12 -16.37 -8.12
C THR A 420 -15.48 -15.81 -7.75
N ARG A 421 -16.56 -16.59 -7.95
CA ARG A 421 -17.88 -16.22 -7.45
C ARG A 421 -17.90 -16.36 -5.93
N LEU A 422 -18.15 -15.27 -5.22
CA LEU A 422 -18.10 -15.23 -3.75
C LEU A 422 -19.49 -15.14 -3.10
N HIS A 423 -20.49 -14.69 -3.84
CA HIS A 423 -21.89 -14.65 -3.42
C HIS A 423 -22.81 -14.78 -4.65
N THR A 424 -24.13 -14.73 -4.45
CA THR A 424 -25.15 -14.87 -5.50
C THR A 424 -24.85 -14.02 -6.74
N HIS A 425 -24.55 -12.73 -6.54
CA HIS A 425 -24.34 -11.76 -7.62
C HIS A 425 -22.93 -11.14 -7.61
N LEU A 426 -21.98 -11.77 -6.94
CA LEU A 426 -20.69 -11.19 -6.61
C LEU A 426 -19.51 -11.97 -7.18
N LEU A 427 -18.68 -11.29 -7.96
CA LEU A 427 -17.38 -11.79 -8.41
C LEU A 427 -16.25 -11.08 -7.65
N GLY A 428 -15.41 -11.86 -6.97
CA GLY A 428 -14.12 -11.38 -6.47
C GLY A 428 -13.10 -11.43 -7.60
N ASN A 429 -12.70 -10.27 -8.09
CA ASN A 429 -11.77 -10.13 -9.21
C ASN A 429 -10.36 -10.57 -8.83
N VAL A 430 -9.69 -11.28 -9.74
CA VAL A 430 -8.27 -11.60 -9.62
C VAL A 430 -7.44 -10.33 -9.71
N HIS A 431 -6.42 -10.22 -8.86
CA HIS A 431 -5.51 -9.08 -8.88
C HIS A 431 -4.16 -9.43 -8.26
N THR A 432 -3.18 -8.54 -8.51
CA THR A 432 -1.86 -8.60 -7.89
C THR A 432 -1.63 -7.33 -7.08
N HIS A 433 -1.27 -7.47 -5.80
CA HIS A 433 -0.69 -6.39 -5.00
C HIS A 433 0.81 -6.30 -5.26
N LEU A 434 1.28 -5.10 -5.59
CA LEU A 434 2.67 -4.76 -5.81
C LEU A 434 3.01 -3.58 -4.91
N VAL A 435 4.09 -3.69 -4.13
CA VAL A 435 4.52 -2.63 -3.22
C VAL A 435 5.95 -2.26 -3.51
N HIS A 436 6.22 -0.96 -3.58
CA HIS A 436 7.55 -0.43 -3.80
C HIS A 436 8.10 0.18 -2.52
N TYR A 437 9.30 -0.24 -2.11
CA TYR A 437 10.07 0.37 -1.03
C TYR A 437 11.35 0.99 -1.58
N ARG A 438 11.70 2.18 -1.07
CA ARG A 438 13.04 2.75 -1.17
C ARG A 438 13.82 2.33 0.07
N VAL A 439 15.03 1.79 -0.13
CA VAL A 439 15.93 1.35 0.94
C VAL A 439 17.31 1.93 0.67
N ASP A 440 17.55 3.12 1.22
CA ASP A 440 18.76 3.91 1.03
C ASP A 440 19.79 3.53 2.10
N LEU A 441 20.59 2.52 1.81
CA LEU A 441 21.55 1.92 2.74
C LEU A 441 22.87 2.68 2.74
N ASP A 442 23.36 2.98 3.94
CA ASP A 442 24.66 3.62 4.21
C ASP A 442 25.49 2.70 5.12
N VAL A 443 25.78 1.47 4.65
CA VAL A 443 26.45 0.44 5.46
C VAL A 443 27.87 0.88 5.80
N ALA A 444 28.14 1.18 7.07
CA ALA A 444 29.42 1.72 7.53
C ALA A 444 29.86 2.98 6.75
N GLY A 445 28.90 3.79 6.30
CA GLY A 445 29.13 4.99 5.49
C GLY A 445 28.51 4.90 4.08
N THR A 446 28.62 6.00 3.33
CA THR A 446 27.88 6.22 2.07
C THR A 446 28.47 5.51 0.84
N GLN A 447 29.71 4.98 0.94
CA GLN A 447 30.37 4.29 -0.17
C GLN A 447 30.15 2.79 -0.07
N ASN A 448 29.13 2.28 -0.78
CA ASN A 448 28.79 0.87 -0.75
C ASN A 448 28.97 0.17 -2.11
N SER A 449 29.07 -1.14 -2.07
CA SER A 449 29.12 -2.05 -3.22
C SER A 449 28.07 -3.15 -3.06
N PHE A 450 27.53 -3.61 -4.19
CA PHE A 450 26.55 -4.68 -4.24
C PHE A 450 27.15 -5.98 -4.76
N GLU A 451 26.87 -7.07 -4.05
CA GLU A 451 27.32 -8.41 -4.39
C GLU A 451 26.26 -9.45 -4.01
N THR A 452 26.35 -10.64 -4.61
CA THR A 452 25.55 -11.81 -4.22
C THR A 452 26.47 -12.93 -3.76
N LEU A 453 25.95 -13.76 -2.84
CA LEU A 453 26.62 -14.96 -2.38
C LEU A 453 25.72 -16.18 -2.63
N GLU A 454 26.19 -17.13 -3.41
CA GLU A 454 25.44 -18.31 -3.82
C GLU A 454 26.14 -19.59 -3.41
N ARG A 455 25.32 -20.62 -3.16
CA ARG A 455 25.82 -21.97 -2.91
C ARG A 455 25.89 -22.73 -4.24
N LYS A 456 27.08 -23.16 -4.63
CA LYS A 456 27.29 -24.09 -5.75
C LYS A 456 27.77 -25.44 -5.25
N LEU A 457 27.60 -26.49 -6.06
CA LEU A 457 28.18 -27.79 -5.78
C LEU A 457 29.42 -27.97 -6.65
N GLU A 458 30.52 -28.42 -6.05
CA GLU A 458 31.70 -28.86 -6.78
C GLU A 458 31.97 -30.34 -6.52
N LYS A 459 32.57 -30.99 -7.52
CA LYS A 459 32.93 -32.40 -7.46
C LYS A 459 34.45 -32.52 -7.49
N ILE A 460 35.02 -33.07 -6.43
CA ILE A 460 36.47 -33.25 -6.28
C ILE A 460 36.83 -34.71 -6.07
N ALA A 461 38.07 -35.07 -6.37
CA ALA A 461 38.63 -36.35 -5.92
C ALA A 461 38.69 -36.35 -4.39
N ASN A 462 38.33 -37.47 -3.76
CA ASN A 462 38.37 -37.58 -2.31
C ASN A 462 39.84 -37.57 -1.81
N PRO A 463 40.29 -36.53 -1.08
CA PRO A 463 41.70 -36.39 -0.69
C PRO A 463 42.21 -37.48 0.26
N TRP A 464 41.30 -38.15 0.97
CA TRP A 464 41.59 -39.17 1.98
C TRP A 464 41.16 -40.58 1.55
N SER A 465 40.62 -40.74 0.33
CA SER A 465 40.29 -42.05 -0.24
C SER A 465 40.44 -42.04 -1.76
N PRO A 466 41.65 -42.34 -2.28
CA PRO A 466 41.90 -42.40 -3.72
C PRO A 466 40.91 -43.32 -4.44
N GLY A 467 40.41 -42.89 -5.60
CA GLY A 467 39.38 -43.60 -6.38
C GLY A 467 37.93 -43.21 -6.05
N HIS A 468 37.69 -42.50 -4.95
CA HIS A 468 36.36 -41.96 -4.61
C HIS A 468 36.25 -40.46 -4.92
N GLN A 469 35.01 -39.96 -4.98
CA GLN A 469 34.70 -38.56 -5.24
C GLN A 469 33.85 -37.97 -4.12
N VAL A 470 34.02 -36.68 -3.87
CA VAL A 470 33.21 -35.91 -2.93
C VAL A 470 32.46 -34.84 -3.71
N LEU A 471 31.15 -34.76 -3.47
CA LEU A 471 30.31 -33.65 -3.91
C LEU A 471 30.10 -32.73 -2.70
N GLN A 472 30.61 -31.50 -2.77
CA GLN A 472 30.55 -30.57 -1.64
C GLN A 472 30.01 -29.20 -2.06
N PRO A 473 29.33 -28.47 -1.15
CA PRO A 473 28.94 -27.10 -1.40
C PRO A 473 30.13 -26.15 -1.30
N THR A 474 30.19 -25.19 -2.24
CA THR A 474 31.07 -24.03 -2.23
C THR A 474 30.25 -22.76 -2.20
N LEU A 475 30.91 -21.66 -1.81
CA LEU A 475 30.35 -20.33 -1.87
C LEU A 475 30.95 -19.58 -3.05
N GLU A 476 30.09 -19.12 -3.95
CA GLU A 476 30.49 -18.26 -5.06
C GLU A 476 29.99 -16.85 -4.79
N ARG A 477 30.89 -15.87 -4.98
CA ARG A 477 30.61 -14.45 -4.76
C ARG A 477 30.65 -13.72 -6.09
N MET A 478 29.54 -13.06 -6.43
CA MET A 478 29.41 -12.29 -7.66
C MET A 478 29.29 -10.81 -7.33
N LYS A 479 30.16 -10.00 -7.92
CA LYS A 479 30.14 -8.53 -7.76
C LYS A 479 29.45 -7.89 -8.95
N TYR A 480 28.72 -6.82 -8.69
CA TYR A 480 27.99 -6.07 -9.70
C TYR A 480 28.59 -4.66 -9.81
N SER A 481 29.03 -4.27 -11.01
CA SER A 481 29.71 -2.99 -11.23
C SER A 481 28.84 -1.92 -11.89
N THR A 482 27.63 -2.27 -12.31
CA THR A 482 26.69 -1.35 -12.97
C THR A 482 25.25 -1.58 -12.46
N GLU A 483 24.43 -0.52 -12.49
CA GLU A 483 23.02 -0.57 -12.07
C GLU A 483 22.22 -1.62 -12.86
N ARG A 484 22.48 -1.76 -14.17
CA ARG A 484 21.81 -2.75 -15.01
C ARG A 484 22.11 -4.19 -14.59
N GLN A 485 23.33 -4.49 -14.14
CA GLN A 485 23.65 -5.82 -13.65
C GLN A 485 23.01 -6.08 -12.29
N ALA A 486 22.85 -5.02 -11.47
CA ALA A 486 22.24 -5.07 -10.14
C ALA A 486 20.70 -4.93 -10.16
N ALA A 487 20.09 -4.97 -11.35
CA ALA A 487 18.64 -5.06 -11.52
C ALA A 487 18.24 -6.53 -11.67
N ILE A 488 17.48 -7.03 -10.70
CA ILE A 488 17.03 -8.42 -10.63
C ILE A 488 15.55 -8.47 -11.08
N PRO A 489 15.25 -9.01 -12.28
CA PRO A 489 13.89 -9.03 -12.81
C PRO A 489 12.96 -9.96 -12.02
N THR A 490 11.66 -9.66 -11.99
CA THR A 490 10.60 -10.50 -11.38
C THR A 490 10.47 -11.90 -11.98
N THR A 491 10.97 -12.09 -13.20
CA THR A 491 10.88 -13.35 -13.94
C THR A 491 11.95 -14.37 -13.56
N VAL A 492 13.02 -13.95 -12.90
CA VAL A 492 14.19 -14.77 -12.55
C VAL A 492 14.10 -15.24 -11.09
N GLN A 493 14.65 -16.42 -10.79
CA GLN A 493 14.80 -16.86 -9.42
C GLN A 493 15.80 -15.93 -8.71
N SER A 494 15.43 -15.39 -7.54
CA SER A 494 16.36 -14.55 -6.79
C SER A 494 17.70 -15.27 -6.57
N PRO A 495 18.85 -14.60 -6.79
CA PRO A 495 20.14 -15.11 -6.36
C PRO A 495 20.14 -15.29 -4.84
N GLY A 496 21.11 -16.04 -4.32
CA GLY A 496 21.16 -16.50 -2.93
C GLY A 496 21.05 -15.39 -1.88
N LEU A 497 22.18 -14.94 -1.32
CA LEU A 497 22.21 -13.85 -0.35
C LEU A 497 22.55 -12.54 -1.07
N LEU A 498 21.74 -11.51 -0.87
CA LEU A 498 21.97 -10.16 -1.42
C LEU A 498 22.73 -9.34 -0.38
N LEU A 499 23.86 -8.76 -0.78
CA LEU A 499 24.78 -8.12 0.16
C LEU A 499 25.12 -6.70 -0.28
N PHE A 500 24.90 -5.76 0.63
CA PHE A 500 25.42 -4.41 0.55
C PHE A 500 26.64 -4.31 1.46
N THR A 501 27.77 -3.89 0.91
CA THR A 501 29.07 -3.97 1.58
C THR A 501 29.85 -2.67 1.49
N ASN A 502 30.73 -2.48 2.46
CA ASN A 502 31.74 -1.43 2.49
C ASN A 502 33.15 -2.04 2.35
N GLN A 503 34.15 -1.25 1.98
CA GLN A 503 35.55 -1.67 1.90
C GLN A 503 36.22 -1.85 3.27
N GLU A 504 35.67 -1.25 4.32
CA GLU A 504 36.12 -1.50 5.69
C GLU A 504 36.09 -3.00 5.99
N LYS A 505 36.88 -3.48 6.96
CA LYS A 505 36.91 -4.89 7.33
C LYS A 505 36.57 -5.05 8.80
N ASN A 506 35.76 -6.05 9.10
CA ASN A 506 35.54 -6.49 10.46
C ASN A 506 36.83 -7.11 11.04
N ARG A 507 36.80 -7.42 12.34
CA ARG A 507 37.93 -8.00 13.08
C ARG A 507 38.48 -9.34 12.52
N TRP A 508 37.74 -9.96 11.60
CA TRP A 508 38.10 -11.23 10.95
C TRP A 508 38.55 -11.06 9.49
N GLY A 509 38.65 -9.82 9.01
CA GLY A 509 39.11 -9.51 7.65
C GLY A 509 38.02 -9.59 6.57
N HIS A 510 36.75 -9.79 6.94
CA HIS A 510 35.61 -9.74 6.01
C HIS A 510 34.99 -8.34 6.00
N PRO A 511 34.51 -7.84 4.85
CA PRO A 511 33.81 -6.56 4.83
C PRO A 511 32.54 -6.59 5.70
N PRO A 512 32.15 -5.49 6.38
CA PRO A 512 30.80 -5.34 6.91
C PRO A 512 29.79 -5.62 5.82
N GLN A 513 28.79 -6.43 6.14
CA GLN A 513 27.75 -6.82 5.20
C GLN A 513 26.41 -6.62 5.87
N LEU A 514 25.50 -5.92 5.20
CA LEU A 514 24.10 -5.99 5.53
C LEU A 514 23.45 -6.99 4.56
N PRO A 515 23.10 -8.20 5.03
CA PRO A 515 22.35 -9.13 4.20
C PRO A 515 20.92 -8.63 4.08
N SER A 516 20.48 -8.39 2.85
CA SER A 516 19.07 -8.24 2.54
C SER A 516 18.49 -9.62 2.27
N ALA A 517 17.62 -10.08 3.19
CA ALA A 517 16.78 -11.23 2.97
C ALA A 517 15.40 -10.74 2.55
N ALA A 518 15.29 -10.21 1.33
CA ALA A 518 13.98 -9.95 0.77
C ALA A 518 13.29 -11.29 0.47
N HIS A 519 12.02 -11.44 0.84
CA HIS A 519 11.18 -12.58 0.43
C HIS A 519 10.80 -12.45 -1.05
N LEU A 520 11.82 -12.47 -1.91
CA LEU A 520 11.73 -12.29 -3.34
C LEU A 520 11.07 -13.52 -3.95
N ARG A 521 9.78 -13.38 -4.28
CA ARG A 521 9.01 -14.42 -4.96
C ARG A 521 9.00 -14.13 -6.45
N ARG A 522 9.24 -15.17 -7.25
CA ARG A 522 9.03 -15.13 -8.69
C ARG A 522 7.53 -14.93 -8.95
N TYR A 523 7.19 -13.89 -9.69
CA TYR A 523 5.83 -13.68 -10.19
C TYR A 523 5.83 -13.78 -11.72
N PRO A 524 4.80 -14.39 -12.34
CA PRO A 524 4.63 -14.28 -13.77
C PRO A 524 4.47 -12.81 -14.13
N ALA A 525 5.17 -12.40 -15.18
CA ALA A 525 5.10 -11.07 -15.75
C ALA A 525 3.64 -10.59 -15.87
N VAL A 526 3.29 -9.51 -15.19
CA VAL A 526 2.25 -8.60 -15.70
C VAL A 526 2.73 -8.23 -17.10
N ALA A 527 1.90 -8.38 -18.14
CA ALA A 527 2.36 -8.22 -19.52
C ALA A 527 3.06 -6.87 -19.70
N TRP A 528 4.40 -6.89 -19.72
CA TRP A 528 5.30 -5.72 -19.71
C TRP A 528 5.29 -4.91 -21.03
N GLN A 529 4.18 -4.95 -21.76
CA GLN A 529 4.01 -4.43 -23.12
C GLN A 529 2.80 -3.49 -23.25
N LEU A 530 2.11 -3.16 -22.16
CA LEU A 530 1.01 -2.18 -22.12
C LEU A 530 1.54 -0.78 -21.83
N GLU A 531 0.96 0.26 -22.44
CA GLU A 531 1.37 1.65 -22.21
C GLU A 531 1.24 2.07 -20.73
N GLU A 532 0.24 1.54 -20.01
CA GLU A 532 0.04 1.85 -18.59
C GLU A 532 1.18 1.38 -17.69
N GLU A 533 1.98 0.41 -18.15
CA GLU A 533 3.12 -0.11 -17.40
C GLU A 533 4.20 0.95 -17.17
N HIS A 534 4.28 1.99 -18.01
CA HIS A 534 5.19 3.11 -17.80
C HIS A 534 5.02 3.79 -16.43
N GLY A 535 3.83 3.71 -15.82
CA GLY A 535 3.57 4.22 -14.47
C GLY A 535 4.13 3.34 -13.33
N ILE A 536 4.50 2.09 -13.61
CA ILE A 536 4.93 1.10 -12.61
C ILE A 536 6.17 0.31 -13.02
N THR A 537 7.08 0.91 -13.79
CA THR A 537 8.30 0.23 -14.27
C THR A 537 9.18 -0.37 -13.16
N TRP A 538 9.05 0.14 -11.93
CA TRP A 538 9.67 -0.43 -10.73
C TRP A 538 9.24 -1.89 -10.50
N ALA A 539 8.01 -2.27 -10.86
CA ALA A 539 7.48 -3.62 -10.68
C ALA A 539 8.14 -4.66 -11.60
N ARG A 540 8.90 -4.25 -12.63
CA ARG A 540 9.69 -5.18 -13.47
C ARG A 540 10.77 -5.90 -12.68
N ASN A 541 11.22 -5.31 -11.58
CA ASN A 541 12.36 -5.78 -10.80
C ASN A 541 11.92 -6.13 -9.37
N GLN A 542 12.42 -7.25 -8.86
CA GLN A 542 12.26 -7.60 -7.44
C GLN A 542 13.22 -6.75 -6.59
N LEU A 543 14.37 -6.39 -7.17
CA LEU A 543 15.34 -5.44 -6.62
C LEU A 543 16.02 -4.71 -7.78
N ALA A 544 16.21 -3.40 -7.64
CA ALA A 544 17.14 -2.64 -8.48
C ALA A 544 18.02 -1.78 -7.57
N VAL A 545 19.34 -1.85 -7.78
CA VAL A 545 20.30 -0.99 -7.07
C VAL A 545 20.67 0.17 -7.98
N THR A 546 20.47 1.38 -7.49
CA THR A 546 20.75 2.62 -8.23
C THR A 546 21.68 3.52 -7.43
N THR A 547 22.38 4.40 -8.12
CA THR A 547 23.21 5.43 -7.53
C THR A 547 22.32 6.50 -6.91
N TYR A 548 22.63 6.91 -5.68
CA TYR A 548 21.92 8.01 -5.04
C TYR A 548 21.97 9.29 -5.88
N GLN A 549 20.81 9.91 -6.10
CA GLN A 549 20.67 11.22 -6.72
C GLN A 549 19.51 11.97 -6.05
N GLU A 550 19.74 13.23 -5.69
CA GLU A 550 18.71 14.09 -5.09
C GLU A 550 17.48 14.20 -6.01
N SER A 551 17.67 14.26 -7.33
CA SER A 551 16.57 14.33 -8.31
C SER A 551 15.69 13.07 -8.32
N ASN A 552 16.15 11.95 -7.77
CA ASN A 552 15.45 10.67 -7.75
C ASN A 552 14.82 10.37 -6.39
N SER A 553 14.95 11.25 -5.40
CA SER A 553 14.40 11.07 -4.05
C SER A 553 12.89 11.39 -3.96
N GLY A 554 12.32 12.01 -5.00
CA GLY A 554 10.97 12.57 -4.95
C GLY A 554 10.83 13.70 -3.91
N VAL A 555 11.96 14.20 -3.39
CA VAL A 555 12.12 15.32 -2.48
C VAL A 555 12.94 16.38 -3.22
N THR A 556 12.25 17.32 -3.86
CA THR A 556 12.84 18.57 -4.38
C THR A 556 11.97 19.73 -3.96
#